data_AF-Q2QLL6-F1
#
_entry.id   AF-Q2QLL6-F1
#
_cell.length_a   1.000
_cell.length_b   1.000
_cell.length_c   1.000
_cell.angle_alpha   90.00
_cell.angle_beta   90.00
_cell.angle_gamma   90.00
#
_symmetry.space_group_name_H-M   'P 1'
#
loop_
_entity.id
_entity.type
_entity.pdbx_description
1 polymer ?
#
loop_
_entity_poly.entity_id
_entity_poly.type
_entity_poly.pdbx_seq_one_letter_code
_entity_poly.pdbx_strand_id
1 'polypeptide(L)'
;MAMGARLCSSSIIVVVVVLIVATAAEAMRCPGTTSVYRRPKKKAADMVDMPLDADVFAEPAGRNAPQQVHITLGDQTGTAMTVSWVTMEEAGNSTVLYGLAMDKLDMAADATVTTYTYYNYTSGFIHHCTPLLGK
;
A
#
# COMPACT_ATOMS: atom_id res chain seq x y z
N MET A 1 43.00 -22.94 -26.34
CA MET A 1 42.77 -24.24 -25.65
C MET A 1 42.90 -24.02 -24.15
N ALA A 2 41.82 -24.33 -23.44
CA ALA A 2 41.70 -24.67 -22.02
C ALA A 2 42.70 -24.08 -21.00
N MET A 3 42.20 -23.07 -20.27
CA MET A 3 42.68 -22.54 -18.99
C MET A 3 42.41 -23.58 -17.89
N GLY A 4 43.41 -23.95 -17.07
CA GLY A 4 43.26 -24.86 -15.94
C GLY A 4 43.79 -24.24 -14.64
N ALA A 5 42.91 -23.71 -13.80
CA ALA A 5 43.26 -23.14 -12.50
C ALA A 5 43.61 -24.25 -11.48
N ARG A 6 44.84 -24.26 -10.97
CA ARG A 6 45.25 -25.14 -9.86
C ARG A 6 44.94 -24.43 -8.53
N LEU A 7 43.91 -24.88 -7.81
CA LEU A 7 43.67 -24.44 -6.42
C LEU A 7 44.74 -25.04 -5.49
N CYS A 8 45.27 -24.22 -4.58
CA CYS A 8 46.30 -24.60 -3.60
C CYS A 8 45.66 -25.32 -2.40
N SER A 9 46.30 -26.35 -1.83
CA SER A 9 45.76 -27.18 -0.72
C SER A 9 45.36 -26.39 0.53
N SER A 10 46.04 -25.26 0.80
CA SER A 10 45.71 -24.32 1.87
C SER A 10 44.27 -23.75 1.74
N SER A 11 43.77 -23.59 0.51
CA SER A 11 42.43 -23.07 0.26
C SER A 11 41.32 -24.03 0.73
N ILE A 12 41.53 -25.34 0.67
CA ILE A 12 40.51 -26.33 1.07
C ILE A 12 40.30 -26.35 2.60
N ILE A 13 41.38 -26.27 3.38
CA ILE A 13 41.30 -26.27 4.85
C ILE A 13 40.55 -25.03 5.34
N VAL A 14 40.84 -23.87 4.75
CA VAL A 14 40.14 -22.62 5.07
C VAL A 14 38.64 -22.78 4.80
N VAL A 15 38.26 -23.40 3.69
CA VAL A 15 36.84 -23.66 3.37
C VAL A 15 36.17 -24.52 4.44
N VAL A 16 36.81 -25.60 4.91
CA VAL A 16 36.22 -26.48 5.93
C VAL A 16 36.07 -25.79 7.28
N VAL A 17 37.07 -25.02 7.72
CA VAL A 17 36.98 -24.26 8.99
C VAL A 17 35.84 -23.25 8.93
N VAL A 18 35.70 -22.56 7.79
CA VAL A 18 34.59 -21.63 7.55
C VAL A 18 33.24 -22.36 7.65
N LEU A 19 33.11 -23.58 7.12
CA LEU A 19 31.88 -24.37 7.22
C LEU A 19 31.54 -24.74 8.68
N ILE A 20 32.53 -25.10 9.50
CA ILE A 20 32.30 -25.47 10.91
C ILE A 20 31.87 -24.25 11.73
N VAL A 21 32.53 -23.10 11.53
CA VAL A 21 32.15 -21.86 12.22
C VAL A 21 30.73 -21.43 11.81
N ALA A 22 30.37 -21.64 10.54
CA ALA A 22 29.03 -21.33 10.04
C ALA A 22 27.94 -22.15 10.76
N THR A 23 28.10 -23.47 10.90
CA THR A 23 27.10 -24.32 11.57
C THR A 23 26.98 -24.05 13.07
N ALA A 24 28.08 -23.72 13.75
CA ALA A 24 28.04 -23.33 15.16
C ALA A 24 27.30 -22.01 15.40
N ALA A 25 27.44 -21.04 14.48
CA ALA A 25 26.73 -19.77 14.55
C ALA A 25 25.21 -19.92 14.36
N GLU A 26 24.78 -20.90 13.55
CA GLU A 26 23.36 -21.22 13.36
C GLU A 26 22.75 -21.85 14.62
N ALA A 27 23.49 -22.71 15.31
CA ALA A 27 23.04 -23.37 16.54
C ALA A 27 22.89 -22.41 17.74
N MET A 28 23.60 -21.27 17.73
CA MET A 28 23.54 -20.28 18.82
C MET A 28 22.36 -19.30 18.69
N ARG A 29 21.51 -19.44 17.67
CA ARG A 29 20.30 -18.60 17.52
C ARG A 29 19.23 -19.04 18.51
N CYS A 30 18.92 -18.19 19.48
CA CYS A 30 17.75 -18.36 20.37
C CYS A 30 16.45 -18.27 19.55
N PRO A 31 15.51 -19.22 19.68
CA PRO A 31 14.18 -19.09 19.06
C PRO A 31 13.41 -17.91 19.68
N GLY A 32 12.64 -17.20 18.86
CA GLY A 32 11.78 -16.11 19.32
C GLY A 32 10.61 -16.61 20.20
N THR A 33 10.13 -15.77 21.11
CA THR A 33 9.00 -16.07 22.01
C THR A 33 7.70 -15.46 21.49
N THR A 34 6.61 -16.23 21.44
CA THR A 34 5.27 -15.76 21.06
C THR A 34 4.35 -15.63 22.27
N SER A 35 3.35 -14.74 22.23
CA SER A 35 2.35 -14.63 23.30
C SER A 35 1.39 -15.83 23.34
N VAL A 36 0.82 -16.13 24.52
CA VAL A 36 -0.23 -17.15 24.70
C VAL A 36 -1.63 -16.66 24.28
N TYR A 37 -1.75 -15.43 23.78
CA TYR A 37 -3.04 -14.84 23.43
C TYR A 37 -3.68 -15.59 22.26
N ARG A 38 -4.90 -16.07 22.47
CA ARG A 38 -5.75 -16.64 21.42
C ARG A 38 -6.95 -15.71 21.25
N ARG A 39 -7.07 -15.06 20.09
CA ARG A 39 -8.29 -14.30 19.73
C ARG A 39 -9.49 -15.24 19.95
N PRO A 40 -10.48 -14.86 20.78
CA PRO A 40 -11.69 -15.66 20.91
C PRO A 40 -12.25 -15.94 19.52
N LYS A 41 -12.47 -17.21 19.20
CA LYS A 41 -13.21 -17.57 17.99
C LYS A 41 -14.66 -17.11 18.21
N LYS A 42 -14.96 -15.84 17.92
CA LYS A 42 -16.32 -15.46 17.56
C LYS A 42 -16.76 -16.41 16.44
N LYS A 43 -17.96 -16.97 16.55
CA LYS A 43 -18.47 -17.83 15.48
C LYS A 43 -18.53 -16.98 14.22
N ALA A 44 -18.36 -17.57 13.04
CA ALA A 44 -18.57 -16.84 11.79
C ALA A 44 -19.95 -16.16 11.77
N ALA A 45 -20.94 -16.77 12.43
CA ALA A 45 -22.28 -16.21 12.65
C ALA A 45 -22.31 -14.90 13.48
N ASP A 46 -21.29 -14.63 14.30
CA ASP A 46 -21.19 -13.40 15.10
C ASP A 46 -20.42 -12.29 14.35
N MET A 47 -19.86 -12.60 13.17
CA MET A 47 -19.18 -11.65 12.29
C MET A 47 -20.16 -11.21 11.21
N VAL A 48 -21.13 -10.39 11.61
CA VAL A 48 -22.16 -9.86 10.72
C VAL A 48 -21.62 -8.63 10.02
N ASP A 49 -21.70 -8.59 8.69
CA ASP A 49 -21.37 -7.41 7.90
C ASP A 49 -22.30 -6.25 8.29
N MET A 50 -21.76 -5.04 8.24
CA MET A 50 -22.54 -3.85 8.52
C MET A 50 -23.63 -3.69 7.45
N PRO A 51 -24.88 -3.39 7.83
CA PRO A 51 -25.96 -3.25 6.86
C PRO A 51 -25.72 -2.01 5.98
N LEU A 52 -26.27 -2.00 4.76
CA LEU A 52 -26.03 -0.93 3.78
C LEU A 52 -26.58 0.44 4.19
N ASP A 53 -27.51 0.48 5.14
CA ASP A 53 -28.11 1.68 5.71
C ASP A 53 -27.39 2.20 6.96
N ALA A 54 -26.25 1.60 7.32
CA ALA A 54 -25.42 2.11 8.39
C ALA A 54 -24.90 3.53 8.07
N ASP A 55 -24.78 4.34 9.11
CA ASP A 55 -24.36 5.75 9.03
C ASP A 55 -23.00 5.94 8.35
N VAL A 56 -22.05 5.02 8.54
CA VAL A 56 -20.73 5.09 7.89
C VAL A 56 -20.75 4.84 6.38
N PHE A 57 -21.87 4.35 5.83
CA PHE A 57 -22.07 4.18 4.38
C PHE A 57 -22.93 5.30 3.77
N ALA A 58 -23.30 6.32 4.55
CA ALA A 58 -24.07 7.44 4.04
C ALA A 58 -23.32 8.18 2.91
N GLU A 59 -24.02 8.45 1.82
CA GLU A 59 -23.49 9.18 0.67
C GLU A 59 -23.25 10.66 1.02
N PRO A 60 -22.15 11.29 0.56
CA PRO A 60 -21.91 12.71 0.77
C PRO A 60 -23.01 13.58 0.14
N ALA A 61 -23.41 14.65 0.84
CA ALA A 61 -24.41 15.58 0.32
C ALA A 61 -23.86 16.40 -0.86
N GLY A 62 -24.73 16.66 -1.85
CA GLY A 62 -24.41 17.46 -3.02
C GLY A 62 -24.40 16.62 -4.30
N ARG A 63 -24.75 17.26 -5.42
CA ARG A 63 -24.80 16.59 -6.72
C ARG A 63 -23.39 16.16 -7.13
N ASN A 64 -23.24 14.90 -7.52
CA ASN A 64 -21.97 14.31 -7.93
C ASN A 64 -20.81 14.54 -6.92
N ALA A 65 -21.11 14.60 -5.63
CA ALA A 65 -20.12 14.84 -4.59
C ALA A 65 -19.04 13.74 -4.58
N PRO A 66 -17.74 14.10 -4.48
CA PRO A 66 -16.68 13.12 -4.31
C PRO A 66 -16.91 12.22 -3.10
N GLN A 67 -16.85 10.91 -3.30
CA GLN A 67 -16.96 9.91 -2.25
C GLN A 67 -15.80 8.92 -2.30
N GLN A 68 -15.67 8.08 -1.27
CA GLN A 68 -14.59 7.09 -1.15
C GLN A 68 -13.20 7.75 -1.25
N VAL A 69 -13.05 8.96 -0.71
CA VAL A 69 -11.80 9.72 -0.73
C VAL A 69 -10.76 9.00 0.10
N HIS A 70 -9.60 8.72 -0.49
CA HIS A 70 -8.48 8.09 0.19
C HIS A 70 -7.14 8.64 -0.31
N ILE A 71 -6.15 8.59 0.57
CA ILE A 71 -4.81 9.10 0.32
C ILE A 71 -3.76 8.01 0.54
N THR A 72 -2.68 8.08 -0.22
CA THR A 72 -1.50 7.24 -0.02
C THR A 72 -0.23 8.02 -0.34
N LEU A 73 0.91 7.47 0.04
CA LEU A 73 2.22 8.02 -0.31
C LEU A 73 2.39 8.05 -1.84
N GLY A 74 2.77 9.20 -2.39
CA GLY A 74 2.92 9.42 -3.83
C GLY A 74 4.33 9.16 -4.37
N ASP A 75 5.34 9.10 -3.51
CA ASP A 75 6.75 8.96 -3.87
C ASP A 75 7.57 8.25 -2.77
N GLN A 76 8.81 7.88 -3.06
CA GLN A 76 9.67 7.21 -2.07
C GLN A 76 10.17 8.12 -0.95
N THR A 77 10.13 9.44 -1.16
CA THR A 77 10.75 10.42 -0.24
C THR A 77 9.74 11.19 0.61
N GLY A 78 8.43 10.98 0.45
CA GLY A 78 7.40 11.72 1.20
C GLY A 78 7.15 13.12 0.67
N THR A 79 7.54 13.41 -0.58
CA THR A 79 7.34 14.69 -1.27
C THR A 79 6.10 14.70 -2.17
N ALA A 80 5.35 13.61 -2.24
CA ALA A 80 4.09 13.55 -2.98
C ALA A 80 3.04 12.75 -2.21
N MET A 81 1.77 13.07 -2.43
CA MET A 81 0.63 12.29 -1.96
C MET A 81 -0.26 11.97 -3.13
N THR A 82 -0.72 10.73 -3.23
CA THR A 82 -1.77 10.35 -4.17
C THR A 82 -3.12 10.49 -3.50
N VAL A 83 -3.99 11.31 -4.08
CA VAL A 83 -5.38 11.55 -3.68
C VAL A 83 -6.28 10.85 -4.68
N SER A 84 -7.21 10.04 -4.19
CA SER A 84 -8.13 9.28 -5.01
C SER A 84 -9.55 9.42 -4.49
N TRP A 85 -10.53 9.44 -5.39
CA TRP A 85 -11.96 9.52 -5.05
C TRP A 85 -12.82 8.96 -6.17
N VAL A 86 -14.12 8.82 -5.92
CA VAL A 86 -15.10 8.39 -6.91
C VAL A 86 -16.20 9.43 -7.04
N THR A 87 -16.61 9.73 -8.27
CA THR A 87 -17.86 10.46 -8.58
C THR A 87 -18.84 9.49 -9.25
N MET A 88 -20.13 9.58 -8.93
CA MET A 88 -21.11 8.56 -9.33
C MET A 88 -21.96 8.93 -10.54
N GLU A 89 -22.22 10.21 -10.77
CA GLU A 89 -23.09 10.66 -11.86
C GLU A 89 -22.30 10.92 -13.15
N GLU A 90 -21.16 11.61 -13.04
CA GLU A 90 -20.31 11.99 -14.17
C GLU A 90 -18.84 12.16 -13.72
N ALA A 91 -17.89 12.10 -14.66
CA ALA A 91 -16.48 12.35 -14.35
C ALA A 91 -16.28 13.71 -13.66
N GLY A 92 -16.98 14.75 -14.13
CA GLY A 92 -16.91 16.08 -13.53
C GLY A 92 -15.51 16.70 -13.58
N ASN A 93 -15.24 17.66 -12.69
CA ASN A 93 -13.92 18.25 -12.55
C ASN A 93 -13.00 17.30 -11.77
N SER A 94 -11.82 17.01 -12.33
CA SER A 94 -10.84 16.07 -11.79
C SER A 94 -9.62 16.78 -11.17
N THR A 95 -9.70 18.08 -10.89
CA THR A 95 -8.61 18.87 -10.31
C THR A 95 -8.66 18.82 -8.78
N VAL A 96 -7.51 18.53 -8.16
CA VAL A 96 -7.29 18.70 -6.72
C VAL A 96 -6.71 20.09 -6.48
N LEU A 97 -7.41 20.90 -5.67
CA LEU A 97 -6.87 22.14 -5.13
C LEU A 97 -6.19 21.85 -3.79
N TYR A 98 -4.95 22.31 -3.63
CA TYR A 98 -4.16 22.05 -2.44
C TYR A 98 -3.27 23.24 -2.08
N GLY A 99 -2.80 23.27 -0.83
CA GLY A 99 -2.16 24.44 -0.25
C GLY A 99 -1.53 24.13 1.09
N LEU A 100 -0.83 25.12 1.65
CA LEU A 100 -0.26 25.03 3.01
C LEU A 100 -1.21 25.54 4.10
N ALA A 101 -2.37 26.10 3.72
CA ALA A 101 -3.41 26.55 4.63
C ALA A 101 -4.80 26.31 4.03
N MET A 102 -5.81 26.12 4.89
CA MET A 102 -7.19 25.78 4.48
C MET A 102 -7.86 26.87 3.63
N ASP A 103 -7.50 28.13 3.85
CA ASP A 103 -7.98 29.31 3.13
C ASP A 103 -7.10 29.68 1.93
N LYS A 104 -6.05 28.90 1.65
CA LYS A 104 -5.03 29.20 0.64
C LYS A 104 -4.64 27.95 -0.16
N LEU A 105 -5.60 27.45 -0.94
CA LEU A 105 -5.43 26.30 -1.85
C LEU A 105 -4.94 26.77 -3.23
N ASP A 106 -3.76 27.40 -3.25
CA ASP A 106 -3.23 28.10 -4.44
C ASP A 106 -2.59 27.17 -5.49
N MET A 107 -2.46 25.88 -5.19
CA MET A 107 -1.91 24.88 -6.11
C MET A 107 -3.01 23.99 -6.66
N ALA A 108 -2.83 23.53 -7.89
CA ALA A 108 -3.77 22.67 -8.58
C ALA A 108 -3.02 21.52 -9.26
N ALA A 109 -3.61 20.33 -9.21
CA ALA A 109 -3.11 19.15 -9.92
C ALA A 109 -4.28 18.37 -10.51
N ASP A 110 -4.18 18.01 -11.79
CA ASP A 110 -5.22 17.27 -12.49
C ASP A 110 -5.07 15.76 -12.28
N ALA A 111 -6.19 15.11 -11.98
CA ALA A 111 -6.27 13.66 -11.85
C ALA A 111 -6.45 12.99 -13.21
N THR A 112 -6.07 11.72 -13.26
CA THR A 112 -6.54 10.80 -14.30
C THR A 112 -7.86 10.17 -13.86
N VAL A 113 -8.77 9.95 -14.81
CA VAL A 113 -10.08 9.33 -14.55
C VAL A 113 -10.13 7.97 -15.23
N THR A 114 -10.60 6.96 -14.50
CA THR A 114 -10.77 5.60 -14.99
C THR A 114 -12.14 5.04 -14.59
N THR A 115 -12.59 4.03 -15.32
CA THR A 115 -13.79 3.25 -15.00
C THR A 115 -13.48 1.77 -15.24
N TYR A 116 -14.22 0.88 -14.58
CA TYR A 116 -14.12 -0.56 -14.84
C TYR A 116 -15.50 -1.21 -14.81
N THR A 117 -15.58 -2.40 -15.41
CA THR A 117 -16.77 -3.25 -15.40
C THR A 117 -16.43 -4.60 -14.78
N TYR A 118 -17.34 -5.17 -13.99
CA TYR A 118 -17.22 -6.51 -13.43
C TYR A 118 -18.58 -7.22 -13.47
N TYR A 119 -18.70 -8.27 -14.28
CA TYR A 119 -19.99 -8.90 -14.59
C TYR A 119 -21.02 -7.88 -15.09
N ASN A 120 -22.12 -7.65 -14.36
CA ASN A 120 -23.14 -6.65 -14.67
C ASN A 120 -22.98 -5.33 -13.90
N TYR A 121 -21.90 -5.18 -13.13
CA TYR A 121 -21.56 -3.96 -12.40
C TYR A 121 -20.65 -3.07 -13.24
N THR A 122 -20.92 -1.75 -13.21
CA THR A 122 -20.06 -0.70 -13.76
C THR A 122 -19.70 0.24 -12.62
N SER A 123 -18.41 0.58 -12.48
CA SER A 123 -17.96 1.51 -11.44
C SER A 123 -18.46 2.93 -11.70
N GLY A 124 -18.41 3.76 -10.66
CA GLY A 124 -18.36 5.20 -10.85
C GLY A 124 -17.06 5.63 -11.57
N PHE A 125 -16.85 6.93 -11.67
CA PHE A 125 -15.65 7.53 -12.23
C PHE A 125 -14.58 7.63 -11.14
N ILE A 126 -13.49 6.89 -11.30
CA ILE A 126 -12.41 6.76 -10.31
C ILE A 126 -11.29 7.73 -10.68
N HIS A 127 -10.97 8.63 -9.77
CA HIS A 127 -10.00 9.69 -9.95
C HIS A 127 -8.71 9.36 -9.19
N HIS A 128 -7.56 9.62 -9.81
CA HIS A 128 -6.24 9.51 -9.18
C HIS A 128 -5.37 10.72 -9.53
N CYS A 129 -4.99 11.48 -8.50
CA CYS A 129 -4.13 12.66 -8.62
C CYS A 129 -2.91 12.51 -7.71
N THR A 130 -1.71 12.83 -8.19
CA THR A 130 -0.48 12.77 -7.38
C THR A 130 0.19 14.15 -7.34
N PRO A 131 -0.34 15.12 -6.55
CA PRO A 131 0.30 16.41 -6.34
C PRO A 131 1.67 16.28 -5.67
N LEU A 132 2.61 17.14 -6.08
CA LEU A 132 3.88 17.34 -5.40
C LEU A 132 3.69 18.28 -4.22
N LEU A 133 4.09 17.82 -3.03
CA LEU A 133 4.11 18.55 -1.78
C LEU A 133 5.49 19.20 -1.62
N GLY A 134 5.59 20.51 -1.81
CA GLY A 134 6.84 21.25 -1.57
C GLY A 134 7.43 21.98 -2.77
N LYS A 135 6.60 22.40 -3.73
CA LYS A 135 6.91 23.53 -4.62
C LYS A 135 6.10 24.74 -4.19
#